data_AF-A0A9D0YXA6-F1
#
_entry.id   AF-A0A9D0YXA6-F1
#
_cell.length_a   1.000
_cell.length_b   1.000
_cell.length_c   1.000
_cell.angle_alpha   90.00
_cell.angle_beta   90.00
_cell.angle_gamma   90.00
#
_symmetry.space_group_name_H-M   'P 1'
#
loop_
_entity.id
_entity.type
_entity.pdbx_description
1 polymer ?
#
loop_
_entity_poly.entity_id
_entity_poly.type
_entity_poly.pdbx_seq_one_letter_code
_entity_poly.pdbx_strand_id
1 'polypeptide(L)' 'MKPGMSGRVLRLDGDGALRVRLLEMGLTPGTRVQVCRAAPLGDPLALRLRGYSLSLRREDAMRVEMEAT' A
#
# COMPACT_ATOMS: atom_id res chain seq x y z
N MET A 1 6.02 -5.37 3.35
CA MET A 1 6.14 -5.14 1.89
C MET A 1 7.59 -4.99 1.49
N LYS A 2 8.09 -5.72 0.48
CA LYS A 2 9.39 -5.46 -0.15
C LYS A 2 9.18 -4.87 -1.55
N PRO A 3 10.05 -3.95 -2.03
CA PRO A 3 10.03 -3.49 -3.41
C PRO A 3 10.08 -4.67 -4.40
N GLY A 4 9.27 -4.62 -5.45
CA GLY A 4 9.13 -5.69 -6.44
C GLY A 4 8.07 -6.75 -6.13
N MET A 5 7.49 -6.76 -4.92
CA MET A 5 6.42 -7.71 -4.58
C MET A 5 5.06 -7.24 -5.11
N SER A 6 4.27 -8.21 -5.56
CA SER A 6 2.87 -8.01 -5.93
C SER A 6 2.00 -8.80 -4.97
N GLY A 7 0.81 -8.29 -4.65
CA GLY A 7 -0.08 -8.98 -3.73
C GLY A 7 -1.46 -8.38 -3.65
N ARG A 8 -2.32 -8.98 -2.84
CA ARG A 8 -3.65 -8.46 -2.53
C ARG A 8 -3.68 -7.91 -1.11
N VAL A 9 -4.32 -6.76 -0.92
CA VAL A 9 -4.60 -6.23 0.42
C VAL A 9 -5.54 -7.19 1.13
N LEU A 10 -5.12 -7.73 2.27
CA LEU A 10 -5.98 -8.52 3.15
C LEU A 10 -6.72 -7.59 4.11
N ARG A 11 -5.96 -6.77 4.83
CA ARG A 11 -6.47 -5.87 5.88
C ARG A 11 -5.65 -4.58 5.97
N LEU A 12 -6.28 -3.57 6.56
CA LEU A 12 -5.67 -2.29 6.89
C LEU A 12 -5.75 -2.16 8.41
N ASP A 13 -4.61 -2.27 9.06
CA ASP A 13 -4.43 -1.92 10.46
C ASP A 13 -4.25 -0.40 10.62
N GLY A 14 -4.53 0.12 11.81
CA GLY A 14 -4.39 1.54 12.13
C GLY A 14 -5.71 2.23 12.50
N ASP A 15 -5.57 3.46 12.99
CA ASP A 15 -6.71 4.25 13.49
C ASP A 15 -7.74 4.52 12.40
N GLY A 16 -9.00 4.73 12.81
CA GLY A 16 -10.13 4.91 11.90
C GLY A 16 -9.89 5.98 10.82
N ALA A 17 -9.22 7.07 11.16
CA ALA A 17 -8.87 8.15 10.21
C ALA A 17 -7.88 7.69 9.13
N LEU A 18 -6.86 6.90 9.48
CA LEU A 18 -5.90 6.38 8.52
C LEU A 18 -6.59 5.39 7.58
N ARG A 19 -7.39 4.48 8.14
CA ARG A 19 -8.14 3.50 7.35
C ARG A 19 -9.06 4.19 6.33
N VAL A 20 -9.81 5.21 6.74
CA VAL A 20 -10.68 5.97 5.83
C VAL A 20 -9.87 6.58 4.70
N ARG A 21 -8.76 7.25 5.02
CA ARG A 21 -7.88 7.86 4.01
C ARG A 21 -7.31 6.84 3.02
N LEU A 22 -6.88 5.66 3.49
CA LEU A 22 -6.38 4.59 2.63
C LEU A 22 -7.47 4.06 1.69
N LEU A 23 -8.69 3.92 2.19
CA LEU A 23 -9.85 3.51 1.39
C LEU A 23 -10.19 4.56 0.32
N GLU A 24 -10.20 5.85 0.67
CA GLU A 24 -10.40 6.96 -0.28
C GLU A 24 -9.31 7.01 -1.36
N MET A 25 -8.08 6.68 -0.98
CA MET A 25 -6.93 6.53 -1.87
C MET A 25 -7.02 5.28 -2.78
N GLY A 26 -8.01 4.42 -2.59
CA GLY A 26 -8.25 3.20 -3.39
C GLY A 26 -7.55 1.94 -2.87
N LEU A 27 -6.83 2.03 -1.75
CA LEU A 27 -6.31 0.87 -1.02
C LEU A 27 -7.47 0.25 -0.22
N THR A 28 -8.16 -0.69 -0.85
CA THR A 28 -9.28 -1.41 -0.26
C THR A 28 -8.95 -2.90 -0.15
N PRO A 29 -9.42 -3.62 0.89
CA PRO A 29 -9.28 -5.07 0.97
C PRO A 29 -9.71 -5.76 -0.32
N GLY A 30 -8.91 -6.70 -0.81
CA GLY A 30 -9.09 -7.38 -2.10
C GLY A 30 -8.48 -6.66 -3.30
N THR A 31 -8.05 -5.39 -3.16
CA THR A 31 -7.35 -4.69 -4.24
C THR A 31 -5.96 -5.29 -4.47
N ARG A 32 -5.64 -5.56 -5.74
CA ARG A 32 -4.30 -5.98 -6.15
C ARG A 32 -3.38 -4.76 -6.19
N VAL A 33 -2.26 -4.87 -5.49
CA VAL A 33 -1.26 -3.81 -5.35
C VAL A 33 0.10 -4.37 -5.71
N GLN A 34 0.88 -3.58 -6.44
CA GLN A 34 2.26 -3.89 -6.77
C GLN A 34 3.18 -2.88 -6.11
N VAL A 35 4.16 -3.34 -5.34
CA VAL A 35 5.17 -2.48 -4.74
C VAL A 35 6.23 -2.22 -5.81
N CYS A 36 6.25 -1.02 -6.39
CA CYS A 36 7.19 -0.68 -7.45
C CYS A 36 8.59 -0.43 -6.89
N ARG A 37 8.74 0.61 -6.07
CA ARG A 37 10.03 1.03 -5.51
C ARG A 37 9.84 1.92 -4.29
N ALA A 38 10.83 1.93 -3.40
CA ALA A 38 10.93 3.00 -2.40
C ALA A 38 11.63 4.22 -3.02
N ALA A 39 11.34 5.42 -2.51
CA ALA A 39 12.12 6.61 -2.82
C ALA A 39 13.61 6.41 -2.45
N PRO A 40 14.55 7.21 -2.99
CA PRO A 40 16.00 7.07 -2.73
C PRO A 40 16.35 7.12 -1.24
N LEU A 41 15.59 7.86 -0.45
CA LEU A 41 15.75 8.01 1.01
C LEU A 41 14.96 6.97 1.82
N GLY A 42 14.30 6.01 1.16
CA GLY A 42 13.56 4.93 1.81
C GLY A 42 12.08 5.23 2.13
N ASP A 43 11.61 6.46 1.92
CA ASP A 43 10.21 6.88 2.07
C ASP A 43 9.90 8.06 1.12
N PRO A 44 8.71 8.10 0.48
CA PRO A 44 7.61 7.13 0.50
C PRO A 44 7.82 5.92 -0.43
N LEU A 45 6.98 4.89 -0.26
CA LEU A 45 6.87 3.73 -1.14
C LEU A 45 5.92 4.02 -2.31
N ALA A 46 6.40 3.78 -3.53
CA ALA A 46 5.58 3.83 -4.73
C ALA A 46 4.87 2.48 -4.94
N LEU A 47 3.55 2.52 -4.87
CA LEU A 47 2.65 1.41 -5.12
C LEU A 47 1.96 1.61 -6.47
N ARG A 48 1.54 0.51 -7.10
CA ARG A 48 0.68 0.51 -8.30
C ARG A 48 -0.60 -0.25 -7.99
N LEU A 49 -1.74 0.39 -8.21
CA LEU A 49 -3.06 -0.24 -8.09
C LEU A 49 -4.01 0.38 -9.11
N ARG A 50 -4.98 -0.40 -9.60
CA ARG A 50 -6.06 0.08 -10.48
C ARG A 50 -5.58 0.92 -11.70
N GLY A 51 -4.36 0.67 -12.19
CA GLY A 51 -3.79 1.38 -13.34
C GLY A 51 -3.08 2.71 -13.01
N TYR A 52 -3.06 3.16 -11.76
CA TYR A 52 -2.31 4.35 -11.33
C TYR A 52 -1.22 4.02 -10.32
N SER A 53 -0.30 4.97 -10.11
CA SER A 53 0.72 4.87 -9.07
C SER A 53 0.32 5.74 -7.88
N LEU A 54 0.47 5.17 -6.69
CA LEU A 54 0.15 5.78 -5.42
C LEU A 54 1.40 5.82 -4.55
N SER A 55 1.72 6.99 -4.00
CA SER A 55 2.78 7.14 -3.01
C SER A 55 2.21 6.94 -1.61
N LEU A 56 2.65 5.87 -0.95
CA LEU A 56 2.26 5.55 0.41
C LEU A 56 3.47 5.72 1.34
N ARG A 57 3.28 6.39 2.48
CA ARG A 57 4.36 6.47 3.47
C ARG A 57 4.69 5.10 4.03
N ARG A 58 5.94 4.88 4.41
CA ARG A 58 6.43 3.63 4.98
C ARG A 58 5.72 3.30 6.29
N GLU A 59 5.41 4.31 7.09
CA GLU A 59 4.62 4.15 8.33
C GLU A 59 3.22 3.58 8.05
N ASP A 60 2.55 4.08 7.01
CA ASP A 60 1.22 3.61 6.63
C ASP A 60 1.29 2.23 5.96
N ALA A 61 2.28 2.00 5.10
CA ALA A 61 2.52 0.73 4.44
C ALA A 61 2.82 -0.41 5.41
N MET A 62 3.43 -0.12 6.57
CA MET A 62 3.63 -1.10 7.65
C MET A 62 2.33 -1.55 8.32
N ARG A 63 1.28 -0.74 8.20
CA ARG A 63 -0.06 -1.07 8.69
C ARG A 63 -0.96 -1.73 7.64
N VAL A 64 -0.46 -1.96 6.42
CA VAL A 64 -1.21 -2.66 5.37
C VAL A 64 -0.77 -4.12 5.34
N GLU A 65 -1.70 -5.01 5.67
CA GLU A 65 -1.48 -6.45 5.56
C GLU A 65 -1.80 -6.91 4.14
N MET A 66 -0.85 -7.59 3.50
CA MET A 66 -1.01 -8.09 2.14
C MET A 66 -0.54 -9.54 1.99
N GLU A 67 -1.27 -10.28 1.17
CA GLU A 67 -0.89 -11.61 0.71
C GLU A 67 -0.09 -11.49 -0.59
N ALA A 68 1.13 -12.02 -0.61
CA ALA A 68 1.94 -12.09 -1.81
C ALA A 68 1.34 -13.10 -2.80
N THR A 69 1.34 -12.75 -4.09
CA THR A 69 0.92 -13.64 -5.18
C THR A 69 2.05 -13.80 -6.18
#